data_AF-A0A3B9FII7-F1
#
_entry.id   AF-A0A3B9FII7-F1
#
_cell.length_a   1.000
_cell.length_b   1.000
_cell.length_c   1.000
_cell.angle_alpha   90.00
_cell.angle_beta   90.00
_cell.angle_gamma   90.00
#
_symmetry.space_group_name_H-M   'P 1'
#
loop_
_entity.id
_entity.type
_entity.pdbx_description
1 polymer ?
#
loop_
_entity_poly.entity_id
_entity_poly.type
_entity_poly.pdbx_seq_one_letter_code
_entity_poly.pdbx_strand_id
1 'polypeptide(L)'
;MLLTCPQCETIFRVDRLRLHPAGQPVHCRICDHIWTVRLGANDDRHETLDLDDYWHKARLPVIGLLTGAVILVGIIQARAIITSYLPSLIGVFQWAGLAIRPPLDQLLVVDLDGSYVGDMLRLRGALRNDGLWRCHAAPLLVK
;
A
#
# COMPACT_ATOMS: atom_id res chain seq x y z
N MET A 1 43.50 19.13 9.23
CA MET A 1 42.87 19.61 10.47
C MET A 1 43.67 20.76 11.04
N LEU A 2 43.04 21.63 11.83
CA LEU A 2 43.71 22.74 12.51
C LEU A 2 43.95 22.34 13.96
N LEU A 3 45.18 22.51 14.44
CA LEU A 3 45.56 22.28 15.83
C LEU A 3 46.05 23.60 16.41
N THR A 4 45.52 23.97 17.57
CA THR A 4 45.92 25.20 18.28
C THR A 4 46.79 24.81 19.47
N CYS A 5 47.95 25.43 19.59
CA CYS A 5 48.80 25.24 20.76
C CYS A 5 48.18 25.92 21.99
N PRO A 6 48.03 25.25 23.13
CA PRO A 6 47.43 25.85 24.32
C PRO A 6 48.29 26.95 24.96
N GLN A 7 49.59 26.99 24.64
CA GLN A 7 50.54 27.88 25.32
C GLN A 7 50.85 29.17 24.55
N CYS A 8 50.78 29.16 23.22
CA CYS A 8 51.08 30.34 22.38
C CYS A 8 49.95 30.69 21.41
N GLU A 9 48.81 29.99 21.53
CA GLU A 9 47.59 30.15 20.73
C GLU A 9 47.81 30.11 19.21
N THR A 10 48.97 29.64 18.74
CA THR A 10 49.27 29.59 17.33
C THR A 10 48.59 28.40 16.67
N ILE A 11 47.97 28.64 15.52
CA ILE A 11 47.20 27.66 14.76
C ILE A 11 48.09 27.00 13.71
N PHE A 12 48.19 25.67 13.75
CA PHE A 12 48.92 24.86 12.79
C PHE A 12 47.97 24.04 11.93
N ARG A 13 48.19 24.01 10.62
CA ARG A 13 47.47 23.12 9.69
C ARG A 13 48.25 21.82 9.53
N VAL A 14 47.67 20.71 9.97
CA VAL A 14 48.31 19.38 9.93
C VAL A 14 47.41 18.38 9.20
N ASP A 15 48.00 17.50 8.40
CA ASP A 15 47.27 16.44 7.71
C ASP A 15 46.79 15.36 8.68
N ARG A 16 45.51 15.01 8.59
CA ARG A 16 44.87 14.00 9.46
C ARG A 16 45.52 12.62 9.36
N LEU A 17 46.03 12.27 8.19
CA LEU A 17 46.68 10.99 7.90
C LEU A 17 48.00 10.77 8.66
N ARG A 18 48.58 11.83 9.23
CA ARG A 18 49.84 11.76 9.97
C ARG A 18 49.65 11.65 11.48
N LEU A 19 48.41 11.66 11.97
CA LEU A 19 48.10 11.52 13.39
C LEU A 19 47.50 10.16 13.73
N HIS A 20 48.07 9.51 14.74
CA HIS A 20 47.62 8.21 15.21
C HIS A 20 46.30 8.35 16.01
N PRO A 21 45.29 7.51 15.76
CA PRO A 21 44.00 7.56 16.46
C PRO A 21 44.07 7.27 17.97
N ALA A 22 45.16 6.68 18.47
CA ALA A 22 45.37 6.39 19.90
C ALA A 22 45.90 7.60 20.70
N GLY A 23 46.17 8.72 20.02
CA GLY A 23 46.82 9.89 20.60
C GLY A 23 48.26 9.99 20.14
N GLN A 24 48.65 11.15 19.64
CA GLN A 24 50.01 11.42 19.18
C GLN A 24 50.55 12.68 19.87
N PRO A 25 51.78 12.63 20.44
CA PRO A 25 52.44 13.83 20.93
C PRO A 25 52.80 14.73 19.74
N VAL A 26 52.36 15.99 19.80
CA VAL A 26 52.70 17.03 18.83
C VAL A 26 53.51 18.11 19.52
N HIS A 27 54.49 18.63 18.81
CA HIS A 27 55.41 19.65 19.29
C HIS A 27 55.10 21.00 18.64
N CYS A 28 55.08 22.07 19.43
CA CYS A 28 54.97 23.43 18.93
C CYS A 28 56.32 23.94 18.45
N ARG A 29 56.44 24.29 17.17
CA ARG A 29 57.67 24.89 16.63
C ARG A 29 58.02 26.28 17.21
N ILE A 30 57.05 26.98 17.82
CA ILE A 30 57.22 28.37 18.27
C ILE A 30 57.60 28.44 19.75
N CYS A 31 56.91 27.69 20.60
CA CYS A 31 57.12 27.74 22.06
C CYS A 31 57.70 26.44 22.65
N ASP A 32 58.06 25.48 21.80
CA ASP A 32 58.63 24.17 22.18
C ASP A 32 57.70 23.28 23.04
N HIS A 33 56.45 23.70 23.24
CA HIS A 33 55.47 22.96 24.05
C HIS A 33 55.02 21.67 23.36
N ILE A 34 55.01 20.56 24.11
CA ILE A 34 54.58 19.24 23.64
C ILE A 34 53.25 18.87 24.31
N TRP A 35 52.23 18.57 23.51
CA TRP A 35 50.94 18.07 24.01
C TRP A 35 50.41 16.90 23.18
N THR A 36 49.51 16.11 23.75
CA THR A 36 48.94 14.94 23.07
C THR A 36 47.60 15.27 22.43
N VAL A 37 47.49 15.03 21.12
CA VAL A 37 46.24 15.19 20.39
C VAL A 37 45.63 13.82 20.15
N ARG A 38 44.44 13.60 20.70
CA ARG A 38 43.60 12.45 20.36
C ARG A 38 42.64 12.88 19.27
N LEU A 39 42.74 12.23 18.11
CA LEU A 39 41.67 12.27 17.12
C LEU A 39 40.48 11.55 17.76
N GLY A 40 39.54 12.31 18.31
CA GLY A 40 38.24 11.75 18.67
C GLY A 40 37.65 11.13 17.41
N ALA A 41 37.56 9.81 17.39
CA ALA A 41 36.86 9.07 16.35
C ALA A 41 35.38 9.41 16.44
N ASN A 42 35.02 10.58 15.94
CA ASN A 42 33.64 11.03 15.99
C ASN A 42 33.38 12.01 14.85
N ASP A 43 33.61 11.55 13.61
CA ASP A 43 32.84 12.05 12.47
C ASP A 43 32.94 11.13 11.24
N ASP A 44 32.77 9.82 11.44
CA ASP A 44 32.44 8.92 10.31
C ASP A 44 30.97 8.52 10.47
N ARG A 45 30.08 9.53 10.40
CA ARG A 45 28.69 9.28 10.00
C ARG A 45 28.72 8.91 8.53
N HIS A 46 29.04 7.65 8.24
CA HIS A 46 28.65 7.06 6.97
C HIS A 46 27.12 7.09 6.92
N GLU A 47 26.62 8.03 6.14
CA GLU A 47 25.24 8.21 5.73
C GLU A 47 24.82 7.01 4.86
N THR A 48 24.69 5.83 5.47
CA THR A 48 23.85 4.78 4.90
C THR A 48 22.43 5.30 5.02
N LEU A 49 21.91 5.86 3.93
CA LEU A 49 20.49 6.19 3.80
C LEU A 49 19.68 5.05 4.41
N ASP A 50 19.01 5.36 5.52
CA ASP A 50 18.33 4.44 6.43
C ASP A 50 17.03 3.92 5.78
N LEU A 51 17.20 3.20 4.67
CA LEU A 51 16.11 2.68 3.83
C LEU A 51 15.32 1.59 4.57
N ASP A 52 15.94 0.89 5.53
CA ASP A 52 15.28 -0.13 6.34
C ASP A 52 14.30 0.50 7.36
N ASP A 53 14.67 1.60 8.03
CA ASP A 53 13.74 2.29 8.94
C ASP A 53 12.58 2.97 8.19
N TYR A 54 12.83 3.44 6.96
CA TYR A 54 11.79 3.97 6.08
C TYR A 54 10.82 2.87 5.61
N TRP A 55 11.32 1.69 5.24
CA TRP A 55 10.48 0.57 4.81
C TRP A 55 9.58 0.06 5.92
N HIS A 56 10.06 -0.03 7.16
CA HIS A 56 9.25 -0.49 8.29
C HIS A 56 8.10 0.46 8.64
N LYS A 57 8.32 1.79 8.57
CA LYS A 57 7.27 2.79 8.78
C LYS A 57 6.30 2.90 7.60
N ALA A 58 6.79 2.74 6.36
CA ALA A 58 5.95 2.79 5.16
C ALA A 58 5.13 1.51 4.93
N ARG A 59 5.52 0.37 5.50
CA ARG A 59 4.84 -0.92 5.29
C ARG A 59 3.39 -0.94 5.78
N LEU A 60 3.12 -0.40 6.97
CA LEU A 60 1.76 -0.38 7.53
C LEU A 60 0.77 0.44 6.68
N PRO A 61 1.06 1.69 6.28
CA PRO A 61 0.15 2.44 5.41
C PRO A 61 0.00 1.80 4.03
N VAL A 62 1.07 1.21 3.48
CA VAL A 62 1.00 0.51 2.18
C VAL A 62 0.10 -0.73 2.27
N ILE A 63 0.22 -1.53 3.33
CA ILE A 63 -0.67 -2.67 3.55
C ILE A 63 -2.12 -2.19 3.68
N GLY A 64 -2.37 -1.13 4.45
CA GLY A 64 -3.72 -0.55 4.60
C GLY A 64 -4.31 -0.07 3.26
N LEU A 65 -3.49 0.54 2.41
CA LEU A 65 -3.90 0.95 1.08
C LEU A 65 -4.25 -0.26 0.20
N LEU A 66 -3.41 -1.29 0.20
CA LEU A 66 -3.62 -2.50 -0.58
C LEU A 66 -4.84 -3.28 -0.13
N THR A 67 -5.06 -3.43 1.18
CA THR A 67 -6.25 -4.09 1.71
C THR A 67 -7.51 -3.29 1.37
N GLY A 68 -7.47 -1.97 1.50
CA GLY A 68 -8.56 -1.08 1.07
C GLY A 68 -8.88 -1.25 -0.42
N ALA A 69 -7.86 -1.32 -1.27
CA ALA A 69 -8.04 -1.54 -2.70
C ALA A 69 -8.68 -2.91 -3.01
N VAL A 70 -8.23 -3.98 -2.35
CA VAL A 70 -8.80 -5.33 -2.52
C VAL A 70 -10.27 -5.36 -2.10
N ILE A 71 -10.60 -4.76 -0.95
CA ILE A 71 -11.97 -4.66 -0.45
C ILE A 71 -12.85 -3.89 -1.45
N LEU A 72 -12.34 -2.77 -1.97
CA LEU A 72 -13.07 -1.96 -2.96
C LEU A 72 -13.37 -2.76 -4.23
N VAL A 73 -12.39 -3.52 -4.75
CA VAL A 73 -12.62 -4.41 -5.90
C VAL A 73 -13.67 -5.47 -5.58
N GLY A 74 -13.62 -6.07 -4.39
CA GLY A 74 -14.63 -7.02 -3.92
C GLY A 74 -16.04 -6.43 -3.91
N ILE A 75 -16.20 -5.20 -3.42
CA ILE A 75 -17.48 -4.47 -3.39
C ILE A 75 -18.00 -4.23 -4.82
N ILE A 76 -17.13 -3.82 -5.73
CA ILE A 76 -17.51 -3.57 -7.14
C ILE A 76 -17.98 -4.86 -7.82
N GLN A 77 -17.31 -5.98 -7.56
CA GLN A 77 -17.69 -7.29 -8.12
C GLN A 77 -19.00 -7.80 -7.49
N ALA A 78 -19.15 -7.68 -6.17
CA ALA A 78 -20.33 -8.13 -5.43
C ALA A 78 -21.50 -7.13 -5.45
N ARG A 79 -21.44 -6.07 -6.26
CA ARG A 79 -22.41 -4.96 -6.28
C ARG A 79 -23.87 -5.41 -6.39
N ALA A 80 -24.15 -6.46 -7.17
CA ALA A 80 -25.50 -6.98 -7.38
C ALA A 80 -26.07 -7.66 -6.13
N ILE A 81 -25.20 -8.30 -5.34
CA ILE A 81 -25.57 -8.90 -4.05
C ILE A 81 -25.75 -7.78 -3.03
N ILE A 82 -24.79 -6.87 -2.91
CA ILE A 82 -24.85 -5.78 -1.92
C ILE A 82 -26.12 -4.93 -2.08
N THR A 83 -26.44 -4.55 -3.31
CA THR A 83 -27.62 -3.73 -3.60
C THR A 83 -28.95 -4.47 -3.48
N SER A 84 -28.95 -5.81 -3.43
CA SER A 84 -30.17 -6.58 -3.16
C SER A 84 -30.57 -6.50 -1.68
N TYR A 85 -29.60 -6.35 -0.78
CA TYR A 85 -29.83 -6.13 0.65
C TYR A 85 -29.96 -4.64 1.01
N LEU A 86 -29.14 -3.78 0.39
CA LEU A 86 -29.14 -2.33 0.62
C LEU A 86 -29.46 -1.56 -0.67
N PRO A 87 -30.75 -1.40 -1.02
CA PRO A 87 -31.16 -0.76 -2.26
C PRO A 87 -30.83 0.74 -2.35
N SER A 88 -30.57 1.42 -1.22
CA SER A 88 -30.13 2.82 -1.20
C SER A 88 -28.78 3.06 -1.90
N LEU A 89 -27.94 2.03 -2.02
CA LEU A 89 -26.64 2.13 -2.69
C LEU A 89 -26.74 2.08 -4.21
N ILE A 90 -27.90 1.76 -4.78
CA ILE A 90 -28.10 1.66 -6.24
C ILE A 90 -27.70 2.97 -6.93
N GLY A 91 -28.13 4.11 -6.39
CA GLY A 91 -27.81 5.43 -6.96
C GLY A 91 -26.31 5.72 -6.97
N VAL A 92 -25.57 5.26 -5.96
CA VAL A 92 -24.11 5.44 -5.88
C VAL A 92 -23.39 4.66 -6.97
N PHE A 93 -23.75 3.38 -7.16
CA PHE A 93 -23.18 2.55 -8.22
C PHE A 93 -23.55 3.05 -9.61
N GLN A 94 -24.78 3.52 -9.80
CA GLN A 94 -25.22 4.10 -11.07
C GLN A 94 -24.49 5.40 -11.40
N TRP A 95 -24.32 6.29 -10.41
CA TRP A 95 -23.53 7.51 -10.56
C TRP A 95 -22.07 7.22 -10.91
N ALA A 96 -21.50 6.17 -10.33
CA ALA A 96 -20.16 5.67 -10.67
C ALA A 96 -20.09 4.95 -12.03
N GLY A 97 -21.18 4.86 -12.81
CA GLY A 97 -21.23 4.17 -14.10
C GLY A 97 -21.19 2.63 -14.01
N LEU A 98 -21.31 2.07 -12.80
CA LEU A 98 -21.25 0.63 -12.55
C LEU A 98 -22.64 0.01 -12.70
N ALA A 99 -22.95 -0.42 -13.92
CA ALA A 99 -24.22 -1.10 -14.21
C ALA A 99 -24.38 -2.36 -13.34
N ILE A 100 -25.49 -2.43 -12.60
CA ILE A 100 -25.86 -3.58 -11.78
C ILE A 100 -26.47 -4.62 -12.70
N ARG A 101 -25.83 -5.79 -12.80
CA ARG A 101 -26.34 -6.93 -13.58
C ARG A 101 -26.53 -8.12 -12.65
N PRO A 102 -27.65 -8.84 -12.76
CA PRO A 102 -27.87 -10.04 -11.98
C PRO A 102 -27.00 -11.19 -12.49
N PRO A 103 -26.51 -12.08 -11.61
CA PRO A 103 -25.80 -13.28 -11.99
C PRO A 103 -26.77 -14.24 -12.71
N LEU A 104 -26.51 -14.51 -13.99
CA LEU A 104 -27.33 -15.39 -14.82
C LEU A 104 -26.91 -16.87 -14.71
N ASP A 105 -25.70 -17.11 -14.23
CA ASP A 105 -25.08 -18.41 -13.99
C ASP A 105 -25.76 -19.21 -12.85
N GLN A 106 -26.48 -18.53 -11.96
CA GLN A 106 -27.14 -19.11 -10.79
C GLN A 106 -28.66 -19.23 -10.94
N LEU A 107 -29.19 -18.95 -12.14
CA LEU A 107 -30.61 -18.99 -12.42
C LEU A 107 -31.03 -20.34 -13.01
N LEU A 108 -32.00 -20.96 -12.35
CA LEU A 108 -32.58 -22.24 -12.76
C LEU A 108 -34.02 -22.02 -13.21
N VAL A 109 -34.39 -22.60 -14.35
CA VAL A 109 -35.79 -22.70 -14.78
C VAL A 109 -36.40 -23.92 -14.10
N VAL A 110 -37.43 -23.72 -13.29
CA VAL A 110 -38.18 -24.79 -12.59
C VAL A 110 -39.63 -24.80 -13.05
N ASP A 111 -40.29 -25.95 -12.89
CA ASP A 111 -41.70 -26.15 -13.24
C ASP A 111 -42.04 -25.76 -14.69
N LEU A 112 -41.16 -26.12 -15.63
CA LEU A 112 -41.39 -25.87 -17.05
C LEU A 112 -42.49 -26.79 -17.58
N ASP A 113 -43.65 -26.21 -17.87
CA ASP A 113 -44.82 -26.85 -18.45
C ASP A 113 -45.09 -26.32 -19.86
N GLY A 114 -45.58 -27.19 -20.74
CA GLY A 114 -45.88 -26.90 -22.13
C GLY A 114 -47.33 -27.23 -22.44
N SER A 115 -48.13 -26.21 -22.76
CA SER A 115 -49.53 -26.38 -23.15
C SER A 115 -49.74 -25.91 -24.58
N TYR A 116 -50.46 -26.67 -25.39
CA TYR A 116 -50.87 -26.23 -26.71
C TYR A 116 -52.14 -25.41 -26.62
N VAL A 117 -52.15 -24.25 -27.26
CA VAL A 117 -53.32 -23.38 -27.42
C VAL A 117 -53.51 -23.13 -28.91
N GLY A 118 -54.36 -23.95 -29.54
CA GLY A 118 -54.44 -24.02 -31.00
C GLY A 118 -53.13 -24.53 -31.59
N ASP A 119 -52.56 -23.78 -32.55
CA ASP A 119 -51.26 -24.09 -33.17
C ASP A 119 -50.05 -23.50 -32.41
N MET A 120 -50.26 -22.87 -31.25
CA MET A 120 -49.18 -22.27 -30.45
C MET A 120 -48.79 -23.16 -29.28
N LEU A 121 -47.49 -23.49 -29.17
CA LEU A 121 -46.92 -24.08 -27.97
C LEU A 121 -46.66 -22.99 -26.93
N ARG A 122 -47.44 -22.98 -25.86
CA ARG A 122 -47.25 -22.09 -24.71
C ARG A 122 -46.40 -22.78 -23.65
N LEU A 123 -45.17 -22.32 -23.52
CA LEU A 123 -44.30 -22.68 -22.41
C LEU A 123 -44.58 -21.79 -21.19
N ARG A 124 -44.70 -22.37 -20.01
CA ARG A 124 -44.78 -21.69 -18.71
C ARG A 124 -43.74 -22.28 -17.80
N GLY A 125 -43.13 -21.46 -16.95
CA GLY A 125 -42.18 -21.93 -15.94
C GLY A 125 -41.87 -20.82 -14.97
N ALA A 126 -41.14 -21.16 -13.91
CA ALA A 126 -40.65 -20.21 -12.93
C ALA A 126 -39.11 -20.09 -13.00
N LEU A 127 -38.59 -18.93 -12.64
CA LEU A 127 -37.16 -18.73 -12.44
C LEU A 127 -36.85 -18.78 -10.95
N ARG A 128 -35.96 -19.68 -10.57
CA ARG A 128 -35.46 -19.79 -9.21
C ARG A 128 -33.99 -19.40 -9.18
N ASN A 129 -33.61 -18.61 -8.19
CA ASN A 129 -32.21 -18.42 -7.85
C ASN A 129 -31.72 -19.66 -7.09
N ASP A 130 -30.74 -20.36 -7.62
CA ASP A 130 -30.09 -21.52 -7.00
C ASP A 130 -28.79 -21.14 -6.26
N GLY A 131 -28.42 -19.86 -6.28
CA GLY A 131 -27.31 -19.31 -5.52
C GLY A 131 -27.60 -19.16 -4.03
N LEU A 132 -26.52 -19.11 -3.24
CA LEU A 132 -26.56 -18.94 -1.78
C LEU A 132 -27.09 -17.57 -1.32
N TRP A 133 -27.01 -16.56 -2.17
CA TRP A 133 -27.27 -15.16 -1.82
C TRP A 133 -28.47 -14.60 -2.57
N ARG A 134 -29.15 -13.61 -1.96
CA ARG A 134 -30.19 -12.85 -2.65
C ARG A 134 -29.56 -11.95 -3.72
N CYS A 135 -30.18 -11.94 -4.89
CA CYS A 135 -29.74 -11.16 -6.04
C CYS A 135 -30.95 -10.47 -6.68
N HIS A 136 -30.68 -9.43 -7.48
CA HIS A 136 -31.72 -8.80 -8.30
C HIS A 136 -32.33 -9.80 -9.29
N ALA A 137 -33.60 -9.61 -9.62
CA ALA A 137 -34.27 -10.38 -10.66
C ALA A 137 -33.60 -10.14 -12.02
N ALA A 138 -33.42 -11.21 -12.81
CA ALA A 138 -32.95 -11.09 -14.17
C ALA A 138 -33.96 -10.36 -15.06
N PRO A 139 -33.52 -9.42 -15.91
CA PRO A 139 -34.40 -8.86 -16.93
C PRO A 139 -34.74 -9.95 -17.93
N LEU A 140 -36.02 -10.30 -18.03
CA LEU A 140 -36.54 -11.26 -19.00
C LEU A 140 -36.78 -10.54 -20.33
N LEU A 141 -35.98 -10.88 -21.34
CA LEU A 141 -36.17 -10.44 -22.72
C LEU A 141 -36.69 -11.63 -23.52
N VAL A 142 -38.00 -11.65 -23.78
CA VAL A 142 -38.61 -12.58 -24.74
C VAL A 142 -38.40 -11.95 -26.12
N LYS A 143 -37.56 -12.58 -26.95
CA LYS A 143 -37.34 -12.17 -28.35
C LYS A 143 -38.20 -13.01 -29.28
#